data_AF-A0A835QDH8-F1
#
_entry.id   AF-A0A835QDH8-F1
#
_cell.length_a   1.000
_cell.length_b   1.000
_cell.length_c   1.000
_cell.angle_alpha   90.00
_cell.angle_beta   90.00
_cell.angle_gamma   90.00
#
_symmetry.space_group_name_H-M   'P 1'
#
loop_
_entity.id
_entity.type
_entity.pdbx_description
1 polymer ?
#
loop_
_entity_poly.entity_id
_entity_poly.type
_entity_poly.pdbx_seq_one_letter_code
_entity_poly.pdbx_strand_id
1 'polypeptide(L)'
;MGLFENPFADYSLAAELGKRERHCLNTKVVYNENPDEYSLNNSEFAYAIVAVGELPYAESYGDNLSNLTIPAPGLSTVQNVCSSVKCVVVLISGRPLVIEPYIEQIDAMVAAWLPGTEGQGITDVLTFKDMVQLWLLLFC
;
A
#
# COMPACT_ATOMS: atom_id res chain seq x y z
N MET A 1 4.72 0.47 -12.00
CA MET A 1 4.29 0.64 -10.60
C MET A 1 4.67 -0.62 -9.85
N GLY A 2 5.31 -0.48 -8.70
CA GLY A 2 5.56 -1.61 -7.79
C GLY A 2 4.46 -1.67 -6.71
N LEU A 3 3.96 -2.86 -6.39
CA LEU A 3 3.08 -3.11 -5.26
C LEU A 3 3.77 -4.11 -4.33
N PHE A 4 3.95 -3.73 -3.07
CA PHE A 4 4.67 -4.53 -2.08
C PHE A 4 3.85 -4.71 -0.81
N GLU A 5 3.67 -5.95 -0.35
CA GLU A 5 2.74 -6.27 0.75
C GLU A 5 3.35 -7.32 1.70
N ASN A 6 3.58 -6.95 2.96
CA ASN A 6 4.17 -7.84 3.97
C ASN A 6 3.97 -7.25 5.39
N PRO A 7 3.43 -7.96 6.41
CA PRO A 7 3.07 -9.38 6.46
C PRO A 7 1.67 -9.76 6.01
N PHE A 8 0.78 -8.82 5.68
CA PHE A 8 -0.55 -9.20 5.20
C PHE A 8 -1.07 -8.21 4.15
N ALA A 9 -1.32 -8.76 2.97
CA ALA A 9 -2.13 -8.17 1.92
C ALA A 9 -3.59 -8.52 2.17
N ASP A 10 -4.46 -7.52 2.18
CA ASP A 10 -5.82 -7.80 1.74
C ASP A 10 -5.73 -8.09 0.24
N TYR A 11 -5.82 -9.37 -0.16
CA TYR A 11 -5.70 -9.80 -1.56
C TYR A 11 -6.62 -9.02 -2.53
N SER A 12 -7.68 -8.40 -2.01
CA SER A 12 -8.57 -7.52 -2.78
C SER A 12 -7.84 -6.29 -3.35
N LEU A 13 -6.87 -5.71 -2.64
CA LEU A 13 -6.16 -4.50 -3.08
C LEU A 13 -5.23 -4.80 -4.27
N ALA A 14 -4.42 -5.86 -4.17
CA ALA A 14 -3.53 -6.30 -5.24
C ALA A 14 -4.28 -6.73 -6.50
N ALA A 15 -5.42 -7.41 -6.33
CA ALA A 15 -6.28 -7.79 -7.43
C ALA A 15 -6.85 -6.57 -8.17
N GLU A 16 -7.21 -5.50 -7.47
CA GLU A 16 -7.81 -4.31 -8.08
C GLU A 16 -6.79 -3.39 -8.74
N LEU A 17 -5.60 -3.23 -8.15
CA LEU A 17 -4.50 -2.49 -8.77
C LEU A 17 -4.01 -3.19 -10.05
N GLY A 18 -3.97 -4.52 -10.07
CA GLY A 18 -3.53 -5.31 -11.24
C GLY A 18 -4.56 -5.43 -12.36
N LYS A 19 -5.87 -5.33 -12.07
CA LYS A 19 -6.94 -5.51 -13.08
C LYS A 19 -7.17 -4.31 -13.99
N ARG A 20 -6.72 -3.11 -13.62
CA ARG A 20 -7.03 -1.89 -14.39
C ARG A 20 -5.93 -1.57 -15.42
N GLU A 21 -5.92 -2.33 -16.51
CA GLU A 21 -5.41 -1.80 -17.79
C GLU A 21 -6.34 -0.65 -18.21
N ARG A 22 -5.95 0.60 -17.91
CA ARG A 22 -6.66 1.76 -18.46
C ARG A 22 -6.41 1.80 -19.96
N HIS A 23 -7.48 1.87 -20.74
CA HIS A 23 -7.51 1.96 -22.20
C HIS A 23 -6.70 3.14 -22.82
N CYS A 24 -6.07 4.01 -22.01
CA CYS A 24 -5.19 5.09 -22.47
C CYS A 24 -3.84 5.20 -21.74
N LEU A 25 -3.51 4.31 -20.80
CA LEU A 25 -2.22 4.34 -20.08
C LEU A 25 -1.71 2.91 -19.86
N ASN A 26 -0.70 2.52 -20.63
CA ASN A 26 -0.01 1.23 -20.54
C ASN A 26 0.80 1.15 -19.22
N THR A 27 0.11 1.01 -18.09
CA THR A 27 0.73 1.00 -16.76
C THR A 27 0.97 -0.45 -16.33
N LYS A 28 2.22 -0.90 -16.38
CA LYS A 28 2.59 -2.22 -15.87
C LYS A 28 2.69 -2.18 -14.34
N VAL A 29 1.88 -3.00 -13.68
CA VAL A 29 1.94 -3.24 -12.23
C VAL A 29 2.77 -4.51 -12.00
N VAL A 30 3.76 -4.41 -11.11
CA VAL A 30 4.57 -5.53 -10.67
C VAL A 30 4.31 -5.72 -9.18
N TYR A 31 3.80 -6.89 -8.82
CA TYR A 31 3.52 -7.28 -7.46
C TYR A 31 4.68 -8.10 -6.88
N ASN A 32 5.10 -7.80 -5.66
CA ASN A 32 6.07 -8.60 -4.92
C ASN A 32 5.82 -8.52 -3.41
N GLU A 33 5.54 -9.65 -2.76
CA GLU A 33 5.32 -9.74 -1.31
C GLU A 33 6.58 -9.42 -0.50
N ASN A 34 7.76 -9.77 -1.02
CA ASN A 34 9.02 -9.52 -0.33
C ASN A 34 10.01 -8.89 -1.31
N PRO A 35 10.02 -7.56 -1.45
CA PRO A 35 10.97 -6.89 -2.32
C PRO A 35 12.40 -7.10 -1.85
N ASP A 36 13.20 -7.76 -2.69
CA ASP A 36 14.64 -7.78 -2.54
C ASP A 36 15.23 -6.48 -3.10
N GLU A 37 16.27 -5.93 -2.46
CA GLU A 37 16.95 -4.69 -2.87
C GLU A 37 17.40 -4.72 -4.35
N TYR A 38 17.81 -5.91 -4.84
CA TYR A 38 18.15 -6.14 -6.24
C TYR A 38 16.97 -5.94 -7.19
N SER A 39 15.77 -6.39 -6.80
CA SER A 39 14.57 -6.27 -7.63
C SER A 39 14.12 -4.82 -7.77
N LEU A 40 14.31 -4.01 -6.73
CA LEU A 40 13.99 -2.58 -6.72
C LEU A 40 14.98 -1.78 -7.57
N ASN A 41 16.28 -2.09 -7.49
CA ASN A 41 17.32 -1.35 -8.20
C ASN A 41 17.38 -1.65 -9.71
N ASN A 42 16.97 -2.86 -10.13
CA ASN A 42 16.95 -3.25 -11.54
C ASN A 42 15.64 -2.87 -12.27
N SER A 43 14.66 -2.31 -11.58
CA SER A 43 13.37 -1.96 -12.16
C SER A 43 13.17 -0.45 -12.14
N GLU A 44 12.80 0.12 -13.29
CA GLU A 44 12.50 1.54 -13.40
C GLU A 44 11.04 1.80 -12.94
N PHE A 45 10.81 1.75 -11.63
CA PHE A 45 9.51 2.09 -11.06
C PHE A 45 9.38 3.61 -10.90
N ALA A 46 8.34 4.20 -11.50
CA ALA A 46 8.01 5.60 -11.28
C ALA A 46 7.56 5.91 -9.83
N TYR A 47 6.87 4.94 -9.21
CA TYR A 47 6.44 4.97 -7.81
C TYR A 47 6.05 3.57 -7.35
N ALA A 48 6.03 3.38 -6.03
CA ALA A 48 5.68 2.16 -5.32
C ALA A 48 4.53 2.39 -4.35
N ILE A 49 3.66 1.39 -4.21
CA ILE A 49 2.63 1.31 -3.17
C ILE A 49 3.04 0.19 -2.23
N VAL A 50 3.08 0.47 -0.93
CA VAL A 50 3.49 -0.48 0.10
C VAL A 50 2.33 -0.65 1.08
N ALA A 51 1.70 -1.83 1.13
CA ALA A 51 0.65 -2.13 2.09
C ALA A 51 1.23 -2.88 3.30
N VAL A 52 1.06 -2.32 4.50
CA VAL A 52 1.55 -2.89 5.76
C VAL A 52 0.50 -2.72 6.84
N GLY A 53 0.51 -3.59 7.85
CA GLY A 53 -0.54 -3.56 8.85
C GLY A 53 -0.43 -4.57 9.97
N GLU A 54 -1.46 -4.59 10.81
CA GLU A 54 -1.64 -5.61 11.85
C GLU A 54 -2.15 -6.93 11.27
N LEU A 55 -1.85 -8.03 11.96
CA LEU A 55 -2.53 -9.31 11.70
C LEU A 55 -3.97 -9.24 12.24
N PRO A 56 -4.92 -10.02 11.67
CA PRO A 56 -6.28 -10.10 12.20
C PRO A 56 -6.28 -10.57 13.66
N TYR A 57 -7.04 -9.87 14.51
CA TYR A 57 -7.23 -10.22 15.92
C TYR A 57 -8.67 -10.01 16.38
N ALA A 58 -9.03 -10.65 17.49
CA ALA A 58 -10.30 -10.46 18.17
C ALA A 58 -10.13 -10.63 19.68
N GLU A 59 -10.89 -9.86 20.47
CA GLU A 59 -10.95 -9.96 21.93
C GLU A 59 -9.55 -9.96 22.58
N SER A 60 -9.24 -10.95 23.43
CA SER A 60 -7.96 -11.05 24.13
C SER A 60 -6.75 -11.27 23.22
N TYR A 61 -6.96 -11.78 22.00
CA TYR A 61 -5.86 -11.89 21.03
C TYR A 61 -5.44 -10.52 20.47
N GLY A 62 -6.27 -9.49 20.66
CA GLY A 62 -5.92 -8.12 20.33
C GLY A 62 -5.08 -7.43 21.41
N ASP A 63 -4.99 -7.97 22.62
CA ASP A 63 -4.28 -7.33 23.72
C ASP A 63 -2.77 -7.30 23.45
N ASN A 64 -2.26 -6.11 23.16
CA ASN A 64 -0.85 -5.90 22.92
C ASN A 64 -0.25 -5.09 24.07
N LEU A 65 0.35 -5.81 25.01
CA LEU A 65 0.93 -5.26 26.25
C LEU A 65 2.37 -4.78 26.07
N SER A 66 3.03 -5.13 24.96
CA SER A 66 4.46 -4.92 24.75
C SER A 66 4.77 -3.71 23.89
N ASN A 67 4.10 -3.55 22.72
CA ASN A 67 4.22 -2.34 21.89
C ASN A 67 3.21 -2.33 20.73
N LEU A 68 2.50 -1.22 20.53
CA LEU A 68 1.57 -1.00 19.42
C LEU A 68 2.32 -0.72 18.09
N THR A 69 3.19 -1.65 17.71
CA THR A 69 4.05 -1.58 16.53
C THR A 69 3.60 -2.56 15.45
N ILE A 70 3.86 -2.21 14.19
CA ILE A 70 3.60 -3.09 13.05
C ILE A 70 4.49 -4.35 13.16
N PRO A 71 3.94 -5.57 13.04
CA PRO A 71 4.74 -6.79 13.08
C PRO A 71 5.78 -6.84 11.95
N ALA A 72 6.94 -7.43 12.26
CA ALA A 72 7.95 -7.69 11.24
C ALA A 72 7.41 -8.66 10.16
N PRO A 73 7.77 -8.48 8.89
CA PRO A 73 8.79 -7.57 8.36
C PRO A 73 8.24 -6.23 7.83
N GLY A 74 7.04 -5.78 8.21
CA GLY A 74 6.40 -4.63 7.56
C GLY A 74 7.22 -3.34 7.56
N LEU A 75 7.80 -2.97 8.71
CA LEU A 75 8.63 -1.76 8.82
C LEU A 75 9.92 -1.84 7.99
N SER A 76 10.55 -3.02 7.90
CA SER A 76 11.73 -3.22 7.05
C SER A 76 11.38 -3.14 5.56
N THR A 77 10.21 -3.64 5.16
CA THR A 77 9.73 -3.52 3.78
C THR A 77 9.51 -2.06 3.39
N VAL A 78 8.91 -1.27 4.27
CA VAL A 78 8.73 0.18 4.06
C VAL A 78 10.09 0.86 3.88
N GLN A 79 11.06 0.63 4.77
CA GLN A 79 12.40 1.23 4.64
C GLN A 79 13.09 0.85 3.33
N ASN A 80 13.07 -0.42 2.95
CA ASN A 80 13.75 -0.90 1.75
C ASN A 80 13.14 -0.32 0.47
N VAL A 81 11.82 -0.17 0.42
CA VAL A 81 11.14 0.35 -0.78
C VAL A 81 11.23 1.88 -0.85
N CYS A 82 10.93 2.56 0.26
CA CYS A 82 10.88 4.02 0.32
C CYS A 82 12.24 4.69 0.18
N SER A 83 13.33 4.00 0.53
CA SER A 83 14.69 4.52 0.31
C SER A 83 15.11 4.51 -1.16
N SER A 84 14.53 3.64 -1.99
CA SER A 84 14.92 3.46 -3.39
C SER A 84 13.97 4.11 -4.39
N VAL A 85 12.67 4.18 -4.08
CA VAL A 85 11.63 4.65 -5.00
C VAL A 85 10.61 5.50 -4.25
N LYS A 86 10.01 6.49 -4.93
CA LYS A 86 8.88 7.25 -4.37
C LYS A 86 7.78 6.31 -3.87
N CYS A 87 7.43 6.40 -2.59
CA CYS A 87 6.58 5.40 -1.95
C CYS A 87 5.31 5.99 -1.34
N VAL A 88 4.21 5.26 -1.51
CA VAL A 88 2.95 5.51 -0.82
C VAL A 88 2.66 4.33 0.11
N VAL A 89 2.56 4.58 1.41
CA VAL A 89 2.29 3.54 2.40
C VAL A 89 0.80 3.47 2.73
N VAL A 90 0.20 2.30 2.57
CA VAL A 90 -1.18 2.01 3.00
C VAL A 90 -1.12 1.23 4.31
N LEU A 91 -1.53 1.88 5.40
CA LEU A 91 -1.54 1.31 6.74
C LEU A 91 -2.90 0.67 7.06
N ILE A 92 -2.91 -0.65 7.20
CA ILE A 92 -4.09 -1.45 7.56
C ILE A 92 -4.01 -1.78 9.05
N SER A 93 -4.90 -1.23 9.87
CA SER A 93 -4.84 -1.42 11.32
C SER A 93 -6.22 -1.26 11.95
N GLY A 94 -6.46 -1.95 13.06
CA GLY A 94 -7.69 -1.77 13.84
C GLY A 94 -7.63 -0.58 14.81
N ARG A 95 -6.44 0.01 14.96
CA ARG A 95 -6.11 1.02 15.98
C ARG A 95 -4.87 1.84 15.57
N PRO A 96 -4.63 2.99 16.20
CA PRO A 96 -3.40 3.75 15.99
C PRO A 96 -2.15 2.92 16.35
N LEU A 97 -1.13 2.99 15.49
CA LEU A 97 0.16 2.33 15.67
C LEU A 97 1.31 3.33 15.65
N VAL A 98 2.45 2.92 16.21
CA VAL A 98 3.69 3.69 16.18
C VAL A 98 4.33 3.60 14.79
N ILE A 99 4.38 4.73 14.09
CA ILE A 99 4.98 4.86 12.74
C ILE A 99 5.97 6.03 12.62
N GLU A 100 6.05 6.90 13.64
CA GLU A 100 6.87 8.11 13.67
C GLU A 100 8.30 7.96 13.10
N PRO A 101 9.07 6.91 13.42
CA PRO A 101 10.46 6.79 12.94
C PRO A 101 10.62 6.65 11.43
N TYR A 102 9.52 6.38 10.71
CA TYR A 102 9.52 6.07 9.28
C TYR A 102 8.87 7.18 8.45
N ILE A 103 8.19 8.14 9.09
CA ILE A 103 7.43 9.20 8.39
C ILE A 103 8.34 10.03 7.47
N GLU A 104 9.57 10.31 7.87
CA GLU A 104 10.50 11.12 7.06
C GLU A 104 10.89 10.47 5.74
N GLN A 105 10.79 9.14 5.63
CA GLN A 105 11.12 8.38 4.42
C GLN A 105 9.90 8.17 3.52
N ILE A 106 8.69 8.40 4.03
CA ILE A 106 7.44 8.10 3.33
C ILE A 106 6.96 9.36 2.61
N ASP A 107 6.80 9.31 1.28
CA ASP A 107 6.28 10.46 0.52
C ASP A 107 4.80 10.73 0.81
N ALA A 108 4.00 9.67 0.97
CA ALA A 108 2.59 9.77 1.34
C ALA A 108 2.11 8.52 2.11
N MET A 109 1.16 8.71 3.02
CA MET A 109 0.58 7.62 3.82
C MET A 109 -0.95 7.69 3.84
N VAL A 110 -1.60 6.53 3.79
CA VAL A 110 -3.05 6.36 3.92
C VAL A 110 -3.33 5.42 5.08
N ALA A 111 -4.05 5.88 6.11
CA ALA A 111 -4.59 5.00 7.14
C ALA A 111 -5.92 4.40 6.64
N ALA A 112 -5.88 3.14 6.20
CA ALA A 112 -7.01 2.45 5.58
C ALA A 112 -7.88 1.65 6.58
N TRP A 113 -7.47 1.61 7.85
CA TRP A 113 -8.15 0.85 8.91
C TRP A 113 -8.32 -0.63 8.55
N LEU A 114 -9.54 -1.16 8.63
CA LEU A 114 -9.92 -2.50 8.20
C LEU A 114 -10.92 -2.37 7.03
N PRO A 115 -10.45 -2.23 5.78
CA PRO A 115 -11.27 -1.80 4.64
C PRO A 115 -12.30 -2.83 4.17
N GLY A 116 -12.18 -4.09 4.61
CA GLY A 116 -13.06 -5.17 4.18
C GLY A 116 -12.86 -5.53 2.71
N THR A 117 -13.85 -6.19 2.11
CA THR A 117 -13.69 -6.82 0.78
C THR A 117 -13.62 -5.83 -0.40
N GLU A 118 -13.96 -4.56 -0.17
CA GLU A 118 -14.07 -3.53 -1.22
C GLU A 118 -12.79 -2.68 -1.33
N GLY A 119 -11.65 -3.34 -1.54
CA GLY A 119 -10.33 -2.68 -1.71
C GLY A 119 -10.27 -1.64 -2.85
N GLN A 120 -11.27 -1.63 -3.74
CA GLN A 120 -11.44 -0.61 -4.77
C GLN A 120 -11.52 0.80 -4.19
N GLY A 121 -12.11 0.97 -3.00
CA GLY A 121 -12.22 2.28 -2.35
C GLY A 121 -10.86 2.93 -2.11
N ILE A 122 -9.84 2.14 -1.74
CA ILE A 122 -8.47 2.63 -1.57
C ILE A 122 -7.89 3.03 -2.93
N THR A 123 -8.08 2.19 -3.95
CA THR A 123 -7.55 2.47 -5.30
C THR A 123 -8.17 3.71 -5.93
N ASP A 124 -9.45 3.99 -5.68
CA ASP A 124 -10.14 5.15 -6.25
C ASP A 124 -9.62 6.47 -5.63
N VAL A 125 -9.24 6.46 -4.35
CA VAL A 125 -8.54 7.56 -3.68
C VAL A 125 -7.13 7.74 -4.26
N LEU A 126 -6.35 6.65 -4.34
CA LEU A 126 -4.96 6.71 -4.83
C LEU A 126 -4.86 7.11 -6.30
N THR A 127 -5.83 6.72 -7.12
CA THR A 127 -5.84 6.98 -8.57
C THR A 127 -6.72 8.16 -8.98
N PHE A 128 -7.28 8.90 -8.01
CA PHE A 128 -8.18 10.05 -8.21
C PHE A 128 -9.27 9.77 -9.24
N LYS A 129 -10.01 8.68 -9.07
CA LYS A 129 -11.11 8.36 -9.99
C LYS A 129 -12.25 9.38 -9.87
N ASP A 130 -12.60 9.78 -8.65
CA ASP A 130 -13.83 10.54 -8.40
C ASP A 130 -13.75 12.03 -8.78
N MET A 131 -12.56 12.60 -8.90
CA MET A 131 -12.40 14.01 -9.29
C MET A 131 -12.10 14.19 -10.79
N VAL A 132 -11.55 13.16 -11.44
CA VAL A 132 -11.20 13.20 -12.88
C VAL A 132 -12.29 12.58 -13.76
N GLN A 133 -13.13 11.66 -13.25
CA GLN A 133 -14.25 11.10 -14.03
C GLN A 133 -15.23 12.20 -14.51
N LEU A 134 -15.41 13.28 -13.73
CA LEU A 134 -16.26 14.41 -14.15
C LEU A 134 -15.63 15.27 -15.26
N TRP A 135 -14.30 15.30 -15.36
CA TRP A 135 -13.57 16.07 -16.38
C TRP A 135 -13.27 15.25 -17.65
N LEU A 136 -13.03 13.93 -17.52
CA LEU A 136 -12.77 13.03 -18.66
C LEU A 136 -14.03 12.70 -19.46
N LEU A 137 -15.23 12.76 -18.86
CA LEU A 137 -16.50 12.61 -19.60
C LEU A 137 -16.79 13.77 -20.57
N LEU A 138 -16.02 14.88 -20.51
CA LEU A 138 -16.13 16.03 -21.41
C LEU A 138 -15.05 16.06 -22.51
N PHE A 139 -14.08 15.14 -22.49
CA PHE A 139 -13.01 15.08 -23.49
C PHE A 139 -12.75 13.65 -24.02
N CYS A 140 -13.83 12.93 -24.35
CA CYS A 140 -13.79 11.88 -25.36
C CYS A 140 -14.79 12.22 -26.48
#